data_AF-A0A8H5WUA1-F1
#
_entry.id   AF-A0A8H5WUA1-F1
#
_cell.length_a   1.000
_cell.length_b   1.000
_cell.length_c   1.000
_cell.angle_alpha   90.00
_cell.angle_beta   90.00
_cell.angle_gamma   90.00
#
_symmetry.space_group_name_H-M   'P 1'
#
loop_
_entity.id
_entity.type
_entity.pdbx_description
1 polymer ?
#
loop_
_entity_poly.entity_id
_entity_poly.type
_entity_poly.pdbx_seq_one_letter_code
_entity_poly.pdbx_strand_id
1 'polypeptide(L)'
;MSTRIDLSQSAVLEWQWDGETRCLATPDPSNTSIQFTIRLESVSPDVVHAHFEICIPVKLKDKGASAIYLRISPSSITTFQHSSSTIPSDVIKRALNCTVSDRLHFQLDTKPTLLVPTDAREPIVAARPRSGKIIDDLHQLSQITCLSIYIKDTIISNNQIQSITKGVSQKHLKPFPSPDFDISRMYGGEGAKTIALPDPDPKPPSYTEHTPPPYTKPESLLPAIDPPDTRKRARQNSDGESSISQVWEELQRMQKRMVAVDTLQQEIRDLRAHNTKLQEDLTSLQKSHQDLEEEVCSLRLANADKADLEDVDRIEMLDNIAALTSKVDYLDRGKDDDAFIERVLLEIRLRLAGG
;
A
#
# COMPACT_ATOMS: atom_id res chain seq x y z
N MET A 1 -10.99 -1.36 18.20
CA MET A 1 -10.91 -0.45 17.05
C MET A 1 -10.07 -1.12 15.98
N SER A 2 -10.64 -1.44 14.82
CA SER A 2 -9.85 -1.96 13.69
C SER A 2 -9.04 -0.81 13.10
N THR A 3 -7.71 -0.94 13.05
CA THR A 3 -6.83 0.03 12.39
C THR A 3 -6.60 -0.44 10.95
N ARG A 4 -6.92 0.42 9.98
CA ARG A 4 -6.62 0.21 8.56
C ARG A 4 -5.72 1.33 8.04
N ILE A 5 -4.74 0.96 7.24
CA ILE A 5 -3.82 1.85 6.53
C ILE A 5 -3.81 1.38 5.08
N ASP A 6 -4.02 2.29 4.13
CA ASP A 6 -3.74 2.06 2.72
C ASP A 6 -3.18 3.36 2.15
N LEU A 7 -1.88 3.34 1.85
CA LEU A 7 -1.14 4.53 1.49
C LEU A 7 -0.10 4.21 0.43
N SER A 8 -0.02 5.09 -0.57
CA SER A 8 1.04 5.10 -1.58
C SER A 8 1.53 6.52 -1.79
N GLN A 9 2.83 6.76 -1.66
CA GLN A 9 3.40 8.11 -1.76
C GLN A 9 4.87 8.14 -2.18
N SER A 10 5.35 9.32 -2.59
CA SER A 10 6.77 9.52 -2.87
C SER A 10 7.64 9.27 -1.65
N ALA A 11 8.76 8.56 -1.84
CA ALA A 11 9.67 8.20 -0.78
C ALA A 11 11.14 8.36 -1.20
N VAL A 12 12.02 8.44 -0.20
CA VAL A 12 13.47 8.40 -0.35
C VAL A 12 14.02 7.29 0.53
N LEU A 13 14.94 6.50 -0.01
CA LEU A 13 15.55 5.37 0.70
C LEU A 13 16.93 5.77 1.20
N GLU A 14 17.27 5.36 2.42
CA GLU A 14 18.58 5.55 3.02
C GLU A 14 19.03 4.27 3.74
N TRP A 15 20.27 3.87 3.51
CA TRP A 15 20.86 2.68 4.12
C TRP A 15 22.35 2.88 4.39
N GLN A 16 22.95 1.98 5.16
CA GLN A 16 24.39 1.94 5.35
C GLN A 16 25.02 0.84 4.48
N TRP A 17 26.11 1.18 3.80
CA TRP A 17 26.88 0.26 2.99
C TRP A 17 28.38 0.60 3.10
N ASP A 18 29.21 -0.38 3.43
CA ASP A 18 30.67 -0.20 3.63
C ASP A 18 31.05 0.96 4.57
N GLY A 19 30.25 1.19 5.62
CA GLY A 19 30.47 2.27 6.59
C GLY A 19 30.03 3.67 6.11
N GLU A 20 29.50 3.80 4.90
CA GLU A 20 28.95 5.04 4.37
C GLU A 20 27.42 5.00 4.32
N THR A 21 26.78 6.13 4.64
CA THR A 21 25.34 6.30 4.42
C THR A 21 25.09 6.56 2.94
N ARG A 22 24.30 5.69 2.31
CA ARG A 22 23.83 5.79 0.92
C ARG A 22 22.38 6.24 0.90
N CYS A 23 22.00 6.92 -0.18
CA CYS A 23 20.66 7.45 -0.35
C CYS A 23 20.21 7.32 -1.81
N LEU A 24 19.00 6.79 -2.01
CA LEU A 24 18.35 6.68 -3.30
C LEU A 24 17.12 7.59 -3.32
N ALA A 25 17.28 8.74 -3.99
CA ALA A 25 16.27 9.80 -4.06
C ALA A 25 15.84 10.14 -5.49
N THR A 26 16.64 9.77 -6.49
CA THR A 26 16.43 10.13 -7.89
C THR A 26 16.12 8.90 -8.73
N PRO A 27 14.91 8.75 -9.26
CA PRO A 27 14.56 7.65 -10.16
C PRO A 27 14.96 7.93 -11.61
N ASP A 28 14.76 6.94 -12.49
CA ASP A 28 14.90 7.08 -13.93
C ASP A 28 13.65 6.54 -14.65
N PRO A 29 12.81 7.38 -15.26
CA PRO A 29 13.06 8.78 -15.62
C PRO A 29 12.84 9.77 -14.48
N SER A 30 13.56 10.90 -14.50
CA SER A 30 13.58 11.90 -13.42
C SER A 30 12.28 12.70 -13.24
N ASN A 31 11.30 12.53 -14.13
CA ASN A 31 9.95 13.10 -13.98
C ASN A 31 9.02 12.22 -13.16
N THR A 32 9.48 11.04 -12.73
CA THR A 32 8.76 10.16 -11.81
C THR A 32 9.38 10.26 -10.42
N SER A 33 8.72 9.69 -9.41
CA SER A 33 9.26 9.55 -8.06
C SER A 33 9.25 8.09 -7.63
N ILE A 34 10.17 7.74 -6.72
CA ILE A 34 10.15 6.45 -6.03
C ILE A 34 8.93 6.43 -5.13
N GLN A 35 8.13 5.36 -5.18
CA GLN A 35 6.89 5.26 -4.42
C GLN A 35 7.04 4.24 -3.31
N PHE A 36 6.63 4.59 -2.09
CA PHE A 36 6.46 3.65 -0.99
C PHE A 36 4.98 3.39 -0.77
N THR A 37 4.63 2.11 -0.74
CA THR A 37 3.28 1.62 -0.48
C THR A 37 3.28 0.85 0.84
N ILE A 38 2.38 1.25 1.73
CA ILE A 38 2.10 0.57 2.98
C ILE A 38 0.62 0.25 3.04
N ARG A 39 0.31 -1.03 3.29
CA ARG A 39 -1.03 -1.46 3.65
C ARG A 39 -1.00 -2.20 4.97
N LEU A 40 -1.96 -1.91 5.82
CA LEU A 40 -2.12 -2.57 7.12
C LEU A 40 -3.60 -2.75 7.39
N GLU A 41 -3.97 -3.95 7.83
CA GLU A 41 -5.33 -4.29 8.20
C GLU A 41 -5.31 -5.16 9.45
N SER A 42 -5.90 -4.65 10.53
CA SER A 42 -6.10 -5.42 11.75
C SER A 42 -7.40 -6.22 11.66
N VAL A 43 -7.25 -7.54 11.54
CA VAL A 43 -8.38 -8.50 11.48
C VAL A 43 -8.76 -8.96 12.89
N SER A 44 -7.77 -9.16 13.75
CA SER A 44 -7.95 -9.51 15.15
C SER A 44 -6.89 -8.82 16.02
N PRO A 45 -7.00 -8.89 17.37
CA PRO A 45 -5.98 -8.32 18.26
C PRO A 45 -4.57 -8.88 18.04
N ASP A 46 -4.48 -10.12 17.57
CA ASP A 46 -3.24 -10.88 17.42
C ASP A 46 -2.81 -11.09 15.95
N VAL A 47 -3.63 -10.65 14.99
CA VAL A 47 -3.34 -10.78 13.57
C VAL A 47 -3.53 -9.46 12.86
N VAL A 48 -2.40 -8.93 12.41
CA VAL A 48 -2.34 -7.72 11.59
C VAL A 48 -1.73 -8.10 10.25
N HIS A 49 -2.53 -8.01 9.20
CA HIS A 49 -2.00 -8.17 7.85
C HIS A 49 -1.31 -6.89 7.43
N ALA A 50 -0.12 -7.03 6.83
CA ALA A 50 0.68 -5.91 6.39
C ALA A 50 1.33 -6.18 5.04
N HIS A 51 1.58 -5.11 4.30
CA HIS A 51 2.28 -5.11 3.02
C HIS A 51 3.16 -3.87 2.95
N PHE A 52 4.43 -4.08 2.60
CA PHE A 52 5.43 -3.01 2.48
C PHE A 52 6.18 -3.19 1.17
N GLU A 53 6.07 -2.20 0.29
CA GLU A 53 6.61 -2.30 -1.06
C GLU A 53 7.10 -0.95 -1.54
N ILE A 54 8.25 -0.94 -2.20
CA ILE A 54 8.85 0.27 -2.75
C ILE A 54 9.01 0.08 -4.25
N CYS A 55 8.35 0.93 -5.04
CA CYS A 55 8.44 0.95 -6.50
C CYS A 55 9.51 1.95 -6.93
N ILE A 56 10.51 1.47 -7.66
CA ILE A 56 11.66 2.25 -8.12
C ILE A 56 11.66 2.28 -9.65
N PRO A 57 11.25 3.41 -10.26
CA PRO A 57 11.24 3.55 -11.71
C PRO A 57 12.66 3.46 -12.30
N VAL A 58 12.81 2.61 -13.32
CA VAL A 58 14.07 2.41 -14.06
C VAL A 58 13.81 2.21 -15.55
N LYS A 59 14.85 2.38 -16.37
CA LYS A 59 14.85 1.97 -17.78
C LYS A 59 15.69 0.72 -17.98
N LEU A 60 15.03 -0.39 -18.29
CA LEU A 60 15.65 -1.67 -18.62
C LEU A 60 15.91 -1.76 -20.13
N LYS A 61 17.02 -2.39 -20.52
CA LYS A 61 17.46 -2.47 -21.92
C LYS A 61 16.41 -3.13 -22.83
N ASP A 62 15.77 -4.18 -22.35
CA ASP A 62 14.86 -5.00 -23.16
C ASP A 62 13.39 -4.58 -23.07
N LYS A 63 13.02 -3.83 -22.02
CA LYS A 63 11.64 -3.37 -21.75
C LYS A 63 11.43 -1.87 -21.94
N GLY A 64 12.49 -1.07 -22.02
CA GLY A 64 12.38 0.38 -21.99
C GLY A 64 11.99 0.87 -20.60
N ALA A 65 10.97 1.72 -20.49
CA ALA A 65 10.52 2.26 -19.20
C ALA A 65 9.79 1.19 -18.38
N SER A 66 10.26 0.94 -17.16
CA SER A 66 9.71 -0.06 -16.25
C SER A 66 9.95 0.38 -14.78
N ALA A 67 9.74 -0.53 -13.83
CA ALA A 67 10.05 -0.33 -12.43
C ALA A 67 10.56 -1.63 -11.81
N ILE A 68 11.41 -1.52 -10.80
CA ILE A 68 11.81 -2.63 -9.94
C ILE A 68 11.14 -2.41 -8.58
N TYR A 69 10.58 -3.47 -8.01
CA TYR A 69 9.96 -3.40 -6.69
C TYR A 69 10.86 -4.03 -5.63
N LEU A 70 11.05 -3.31 -4.53
CA LEU A 70 11.68 -3.82 -3.31
C LEU A 70 10.58 -4.17 -2.31
N ARG A 71 10.40 -5.45 -2.02
CA ARG A 71 9.36 -5.94 -1.11
C ARG A 71 9.97 -6.33 0.23
N ILE A 72 9.41 -5.79 1.31
CA ILE A 72 9.82 -6.11 2.68
C ILE A 72 8.79 -7.08 3.26
N SER A 73 9.24 -8.27 3.67
CA SER A 73 8.36 -9.25 4.30
C SER A 73 7.94 -8.75 5.69
N PRO A 74 6.64 -8.62 5.99
CA PRO A 74 6.20 -8.11 7.29
C PRO A 74 6.70 -8.94 8.47
N SER A 75 6.74 -10.25 8.29
CA SER A 75 7.19 -11.19 9.33
C SER A 75 8.71 -11.17 9.54
N SER A 76 9.47 -10.53 8.64
CA SER A 76 10.92 -10.36 8.79
C SER A 76 11.30 -9.13 9.60
N ILE A 77 10.37 -8.22 9.89
CA ILE A 77 10.67 -6.96 10.59
C ILE A 77 10.90 -7.29 12.07
N THR A 78 12.11 -7.05 12.55
CA THR A 78 12.50 -7.23 13.95
C THR A 78 12.30 -5.96 14.77
N THR A 79 12.63 -4.82 14.17
CA THR A 79 12.49 -3.50 14.81
C THR A 79 11.89 -2.52 13.83
N PHE A 80 10.96 -1.70 14.31
CA PHE A 80 10.40 -0.56 13.60
C PHE A 80 10.49 0.68 14.49
N GLN A 81 11.05 1.76 13.97
CA GLN A 81 11.12 3.04 14.67
C GLN A 81 10.64 4.17 13.78
N HIS A 82 9.84 5.06 14.36
CA HIS A 82 9.37 6.27 13.72
C HIS A 82 10.03 7.48 14.37
N SER A 83 10.52 8.41 13.55
CA SER A 83 11.01 9.71 14.01
C SER A 83 10.67 10.78 12.98
N SER A 84 10.03 11.87 13.40
CA SER A 84 9.85 13.05 12.55
C SER A 84 11.13 13.88 12.55
N SER A 85 11.60 14.27 11.37
CA SER A 85 12.78 15.12 11.19
C SER A 85 12.34 16.51 10.75
N THR A 86 12.59 17.51 11.60
CA THR A 86 12.34 18.93 11.31
C THR A 86 13.42 19.56 10.42
N ILE A 87 14.53 18.85 10.18
CA ILE A 87 15.63 19.30 9.31
C ILE A 87 16.11 18.12 8.44
N PRO A 88 15.33 17.73 7.41
CA PRO A 88 15.79 16.72 6.46
C PRO A 88 17.03 17.19 5.69
N SER A 89 17.85 16.23 5.25
CA SER A 89 18.97 16.50 4.32
C SER A 89 18.46 17.18 3.04
N ASP A 90 19.30 18.01 2.41
CA ASP A 90 18.96 18.72 1.17
C ASP A 90 18.56 17.78 0.03
N VAL A 91 19.04 16.53 0.05
CA VAL A 91 18.63 15.49 -0.91
C VAL A 91 17.16 15.13 -0.69
N ILE A 92 16.75 14.90 0.56
CA ILE A 92 15.39 14.51 0.94
C ILE A 92 14.43 15.68 0.69
N LYS A 93 14.82 16.90 1.10
CA LYS A 93 14.02 18.12 0.88
C LYS A 93 13.70 18.32 -0.60
N ARG A 94 14.70 18.16 -1.48
CA ARG A 94 14.52 18.31 -2.93
C ARG A 94 13.68 17.20 -3.54
N ALA A 95 13.91 15.95 -3.13
CA ALA A 95 13.21 14.81 -3.72
C ALA A 95 11.73 14.72 -3.29
N LEU A 96 11.44 15.02 -2.03
CA LEU A 96 10.07 15.01 -1.51
C LEU A 96 9.38 16.37 -1.68
N ASN A 97 10.11 17.46 -1.93
CA ASN A 97 9.58 18.82 -1.92
C ASN A 97 8.85 19.12 -0.60
N CYS A 98 9.53 18.92 0.52
CA CYS A 98 9.00 19.13 1.87
C CYS A 98 10.05 19.74 2.81
N THR A 99 9.57 20.43 3.85
CA THR A 99 10.41 21.03 4.90
C THR A 99 10.57 20.10 6.11
N VAL A 100 9.60 19.23 6.34
CA VAL A 100 9.58 18.20 7.40
C VAL A 100 9.32 16.85 6.75
N SER A 101 9.94 15.79 7.26
CA SER A 101 9.78 14.42 6.76
C SER A 101 9.74 13.41 7.89
N ASP A 102 8.90 12.40 7.77
CA ASP A 102 8.91 11.26 8.68
C ASP A 102 9.91 10.22 8.21
N ARG A 103 10.70 9.70 9.15
CA ARG A 103 11.65 8.62 8.93
C ARG A 103 11.09 7.34 9.52
N LEU A 104 10.86 6.37 8.65
CA LEU A 104 10.44 5.00 8.98
C LEU A 104 11.67 4.10 8.92
N HIS A 105 12.16 3.69 10.08
CA HIS A 105 13.35 2.85 10.19
C HIS A 105 12.96 1.39 10.40
N PHE A 106 13.50 0.52 9.55
CA PHE A 106 13.25 -0.91 9.55
C PHE A 106 14.55 -1.67 9.81
N GLN A 107 14.50 -2.58 10.77
CA GLN A 107 15.49 -3.63 10.93
C GLN A 107 14.84 -4.97 10.62
N LEU A 108 15.49 -5.76 9.79
CA LEU A 108 14.98 -6.99 9.20
C LEU A 108 15.84 -8.18 9.62
N ASP A 109 15.23 -9.35 9.80
CA ASP A 109 15.93 -10.63 9.99
C ASP A 109 16.34 -11.23 8.64
N THR A 110 15.52 -11.01 7.62
CA THR A 110 15.77 -11.48 6.25
C THR A 110 15.96 -10.30 5.31
N LYS A 111 16.78 -10.49 4.28
CA LYS A 111 17.01 -9.51 3.21
C LYS A 111 15.70 -9.17 2.47
N PRO A 112 15.53 -7.93 2.00
CA PRO A 112 14.41 -7.57 1.13
C PRO A 112 14.43 -8.33 -0.20
N THR A 113 13.25 -8.57 -0.77
CA THR A 113 13.10 -9.25 -2.06
C THR A 113 13.02 -8.24 -3.19
N LEU A 114 13.84 -8.42 -4.23
CA LEU A 114 13.73 -7.65 -5.48
C LEU A 114 12.82 -8.36 -6.47
N LEU A 115 11.84 -7.64 -7.00
CA LEU A 115 10.86 -8.14 -7.96
C LEU A 115 10.94 -7.35 -9.27
N VAL A 116 10.95 -8.08 -10.38
CA VAL A 116 11.06 -7.55 -11.75
C VAL A 116 10.07 -8.26 -12.69
N PRO A 117 9.77 -7.72 -13.87
CA PRO A 117 8.88 -8.40 -14.82
C PRO A 117 9.37 -9.81 -15.14
N THR A 118 8.46 -10.79 -15.20
CA THR A 118 8.80 -12.20 -15.45
C THR A 118 9.62 -12.39 -16.72
N ASP A 119 9.28 -11.65 -17.76
CA ASP A 119 9.88 -11.70 -19.09
C ASP A 119 11.09 -10.77 -19.26
N ALA A 120 11.52 -10.09 -18.20
CA ALA A 120 12.79 -9.38 -18.20
C ALA A 120 13.95 -10.38 -18.36
N ARG A 121 14.84 -10.11 -19.31
CA ARG A 121 16.02 -10.94 -19.54
C ARG A 121 17.01 -10.83 -18.38
N GLU A 122 17.63 -11.95 -18.04
CA GLU A 122 18.71 -12.02 -17.05
C GLU A 122 20.07 -12.13 -17.76
N PRO A 123 21.13 -11.46 -17.25
CA PRO A 123 21.11 -10.52 -16.12
C PRO A 123 20.39 -9.21 -16.47
N ILE A 124 19.88 -8.50 -15.46
CA ILE A 124 19.18 -7.24 -15.69
C ILE A 124 20.19 -6.18 -16.11
N VAL A 125 19.99 -5.64 -17.31
CA VAL A 125 20.84 -4.60 -17.88
C VAL A 125 20.04 -3.30 -18.00
N ALA A 126 20.62 -2.22 -17.47
CA ALA A 126 20.07 -0.89 -17.66
C ALA A 126 20.17 -0.42 -19.12
N ALA A 127 19.15 0.29 -19.60
CA ALA A 127 19.19 0.97 -20.89
C ALA A 127 20.05 2.26 -20.84
N ARG A 128 20.29 2.80 -19.64
CA ARG A 128 20.94 4.10 -19.44
C ARG A 128 21.88 4.08 -18.23
N PRO A 129 22.95 4.91 -18.21
CA PRO A 129 23.86 4.99 -17.08
C PRO A 129 23.17 5.32 -15.74
N ARG A 130 22.14 6.18 -15.75
CA ARG A 130 21.39 6.53 -14.53
C ARG A 130 20.64 5.33 -13.96
N SER A 131 19.92 4.59 -14.81
CA SER A 131 19.29 3.32 -14.43
C SER A 131 20.32 2.29 -13.98
N GLY A 132 21.52 2.27 -14.58
CA GLY A 132 22.63 1.40 -14.16
C GLY A 132 23.01 1.64 -12.71
N LYS A 133 23.24 2.91 -12.35
CA LYS A 133 23.51 3.30 -10.96
C LYS A 133 22.40 2.88 -10.00
N ILE A 134 21.12 3.02 -10.40
CA ILE A 134 19.99 2.59 -9.57
C ILE A 134 20.02 1.07 -9.36
N ILE A 135 20.35 0.29 -10.40
CA ILE A 135 20.49 -1.17 -10.28
C ILE A 135 21.66 -1.53 -9.35
N ASP A 136 22.79 -0.81 -9.43
CA ASP A 136 23.92 -1.01 -8.51
C ASP A 136 23.54 -0.68 -7.05
N ASP A 137 22.79 0.40 -6.84
CA ASP A 137 22.24 0.77 -5.53
C ASP A 137 21.24 -0.29 -5.02
N LEU A 138 20.44 -0.88 -5.93
CA LEU A 138 19.50 -1.95 -5.62
C LEU A 138 20.19 -3.27 -5.27
N HIS A 139 21.34 -3.56 -5.88
CA HIS A 139 22.18 -4.69 -5.48
C HIS A 139 22.56 -4.53 -4.01
N GLN A 140 23.07 -3.38 -3.61
CA GLN A 140 23.41 -3.08 -2.20
C GLN A 140 22.19 -3.21 -1.29
N LEU A 141 21.05 -2.61 -1.67
CA LEU A 141 19.79 -2.68 -0.92
C LEU A 141 19.25 -4.11 -0.75
N SER A 142 19.56 -5.02 -1.68
CA SER A 142 19.17 -6.43 -1.57
C SER A 142 19.99 -7.21 -0.56
N GLN A 143 21.15 -6.68 -0.14
CA GLN A 143 22.08 -7.37 0.76
C GLN A 143 21.97 -6.89 2.22
N ILE A 144 21.38 -5.71 2.45
CA ILE A 144 21.22 -5.12 3.78
C ILE A 144 20.03 -5.71 4.55
N THR A 145 20.08 -5.51 5.87
CA THR A 145 18.99 -5.82 6.80
C THR A 145 18.49 -4.59 7.56
N CYS A 146 19.04 -3.40 7.24
CA CYS A 146 18.72 -2.15 7.95
C CYS A 146 18.48 -1.04 6.94
N LEU A 147 17.26 -0.52 6.89
CA LEU A 147 16.81 0.45 5.89
C LEU A 147 15.98 1.55 6.55
N SER A 148 16.18 2.79 6.13
CA SER A 148 15.30 3.90 6.48
C SER A 148 14.56 4.40 5.24
N ILE A 149 13.26 4.64 5.39
CA ILE A 149 12.40 5.20 4.35
C ILE A 149 11.91 6.56 4.84
N TYR A 150 12.20 7.60 4.07
CA TYR A 150 11.70 8.94 4.31
C TYR A 150 10.47 9.23 3.48
N ILE A 151 9.45 9.76 4.12
CA ILE A 151 8.18 10.15 3.52
C ILE A 151 7.80 11.57 3.95
N LYS A 152 6.81 12.16 3.31
CA LYS A 152 6.30 13.47 3.76
C LYS A 152 5.61 13.30 5.11
N ASP A 153 5.86 14.26 6.00
CA ASP A 153 5.26 14.32 7.33
C ASP A 153 3.72 14.35 7.25
N THR A 154 3.05 13.92 8.32
CA THR A 154 1.60 13.94 8.57
C THR A 154 0.75 12.94 7.80
N ILE A 155 1.38 12.09 6.98
CA ILE A 155 0.63 11.14 6.15
C ILE A 155 0.22 9.89 6.94
N ILE A 156 1.07 9.42 7.85
CA ILE A 156 0.76 8.29 8.73
C ILE A 156 0.43 8.86 10.10
N SER A 157 -0.79 8.63 10.58
CA SER A 157 -1.20 9.11 11.90
C SER A 157 -0.41 8.40 13.02
N ASN A 158 -0.25 9.07 14.17
CA ASN A 158 0.42 8.47 15.33
C ASN A 158 -0.22 7.15 15.79
N ASN A 159 -1.56 7.04 15.72
CA ASN A 159 -2.27 5.80 16.06
C ASN A 159 -1.88 4.66 15.10
N GLN A 160 -1.74 4.96 13.81
CA GLN A 160 -1.30 3.99 12.80
C GLN A 160 0.16 3.56 13.01
N ILE A 161 1.05 4.51 13.33
CA ILE A 161 2.45 4.24 13.69
C ILE A 161 2.52 3.33 14.92
N GLN A 162 1.71 3.60 15.94
CA GLN A 162 1.63 2.77 17.14
C GLN A 162 1.11 1.36 16.83
N SER A 163 0.12 1.22 15.94
CA SER A 163 -0.37 -0.08 15.48
C SER A 163 0.71 -0.89 14.76
N ILE A 164 1.52 -0.27 13.88
CA ILE A 164 2.66 -0.93 13.24
C ILE A 164 3.69 -1.35 14.30
N THR A 165 4.07 -0.42 15.18
CA THR A 165 5.07 -0.65 16.23
C THR A 165 4.67 -1.80 17.16
N LYS A 166 3.39 -1.84 17.56
CA LYS A 166 2.83 -2.92 18.37
C LYS A 166 2.79 -4.25 17.60
N GLY A 167 2.39 -4.22 16.34
CA GLY A 167 2.39 -5.41 15.48
C GLY A 167 3.78 -6.02 15.32
N VAL A 168 4.81 -5.19 15.19
CA VAL A 168 6.22 -5.63 15.12
C VAL A 168 6.68 -6.19 16.47
N SER A 169 6.48 -5.47 17.58
CA SER A 169 6.96 -5.90 18.90
C SER A 169 6.31 -7.21 19.37
N GLN A 170 5.07 -7.45 18.97
CA GLN A 170 4.34 -8.69 19.27
C GLN A 170 4.55 -9.79 18.21
N LYS A 171 5.30 -9.53 17.13
CA LYS A 171 5.46 -10.45 15.98
C LYS A 171 4.13 -10.91 15.38
N HIS A 172 3.14 -10.02 15.37
CA HIS A 172 1.79 -10.26 14.86
C HIS A 172 1.59 -9.84 13.40
N LEU A 173 2.62 -9.23 12.78
CA LEU A 173 2.58 -8.87 11.36
C LEU A 173 2.68 -10.11 10.48
N LYS A 174 1.63 -10.31 9.68
CA LYS A 174 1.57 -11.36 8.65
C LYS A 174 1.40 -10.75 7.27
N PRO A 175 1.93 -11.37 6.21
CA PRO A 175 1.59 -10.97 4.84
C PRO A 175 0.08 -11.12 4.60
N PHE A 176 -0.44 -10.36 3.65
CA PHE A 176 -1.84 -10.52 3.23
C PHE A 176 -2.05 -11.88 2.53
N PRO A 177 -3.17 -12.57 2.80
CA PRO A 177 -3.52 -13.81 2.12
C PRO A 177 -4.20 -13.57 0.75
N SER A 178 -4.58 -12.32 0.44
CA SER A 178 -5.32 -11.98 -0.77
C SER A 178 -4.47 -12.17 -2.03
N PRO A 179 -5.06 -12.67 -3.13
CA PRO A 179 -4.38 -12.76 -4.43
C PRO A 179 -4.00 -11.38 -5.00
N ASP A 180 -4.51 -10.27 -4.46
CA ASP A 180 -4.16 -8.93 -4.92
C ASP A 180 -2.69 -8.57 -4.68
N PHE A 181 -2.03 -9.29 -3.77
CA PHE A 181 -0.61 -9.13 -3.46
C PHE A 181 0.27 -10.20 -4.11
N ASP A 182 -0.34 -11.10 -4.89
CA ASP A 182 0.37 -12.12 -5.65
C ASP A 182 1.27 -11.45 -6.72
N ILE A 183 2.53 -11.86 -6.72
CA ILE A 183 3.52 -11.39 -7.69
C ILE A 183 3.09 -11.69 -9.13
N SER A 184 2.26 -12.72 -9.35
CA SER A 184 1.74 -13.10 -10.66
C SER A 184 0.82 -12.05 -11.30
N ARG A 185 0.25 -11.14 -10.50
CA ARG A 185 -0.62 -10.05 -10.99
C ARG A 185 0.11 -8.73 -11.23
N MET A 186 1.40 -8.66 -10.85
CA MET A 186 2.20 -7.46 -11.05
C MET A 186 2.44 -7.17 -12.54
N TYR A 187 2.89 -5.96 -12.85
CA TYR A 187 3.20 -5.51 -14.22
C TYR A 187 2.02 -5.68 -15.21
N GLY A 188 0.81 -5.34 -14.79
CA GLY A 188 -0.38 -5.44 -15.65
C GLY A 188 -0.83 -6.88 -15.94
N GLY A 189 -0.43 -7.84 -15.11
CA GLY A 189 -0.75 -9.26 -15.26
C GLY A 189 0.34 -10.09 -15.96
N GLU A 190 1.46 -9.48 -16.35
CA GLU A 190 2.65 -10.22 -16.85
C GLU A 190 3.38 -10.99 -15.74
N GLY A 191 3.09 -10.63 -14.49
CA GLY A 191 3.70 -11.21 -13.31
C GLY A 191 5.10 -10.68 -13.04
N ALA A 192 5.57 -10.94 -11.82
CA ALA A 192 6.91 -10.64 -11.39
C ALA A 192 7.65 -11.91 -10.97
N LYS A 193 8.97 -11.89 -11.14
CA LYS A 193 9.89 -12.88 -10.61
C LYS A 193 10.85 -12.25 -9.62
N THR A 194 11.33 -13.06 -8.68
CA THR A 194 12.39 -12.66 -7.76
C THR A 194 13.75 -12.78 -8.45
N ILE A 195 14.62 -11.82 -8.23
CA ILE A 195 16.00 -11.87 -8.73
C ILE A 195 17.00 -11.77 -7.58
N ALA A 196 18.15 -12.42 -7.77
CA ALA A 196 19.38 -12.06 -7.09
C ALA A 196 20.23 -11.28 -8.09
N LEU A 197 20.53 -10.01 -7.78
CA LEU A 197 21.48 -9.26 -8.60
C LEU A 197 22.87 -9.87 -8.39
N PRO A 198 23.61 -10.21 -9.46
CA PRO A 198 24.96 -10.75 -9.34
C PRO A 198 25.87 -9.74 -8.64
N ASP A 199 26.86 -10.23 -7.91
CA ASP A 199 27.85 -9.38 -7.27
C ASP A 199 28.55 -8.51 -8.33
N PRO A 200 28.73 -7.20 -8.07
CA PRO A 200 29.45 -6.34 -8.97
C PRO A 200 30.84 -6.94 -9.20
N ASP A 201 31.25 -7.04 -10.48
CA ASP A 201 32.53 -7.60 -10.87
C ASP A 201 33.65 -7.02 -9.99
N PRO A 202 34.61 -7.85 -9.52
CA PRO A 202 35.67 -7.39 -8.66
C PRO A 202 36.36 -6.20 -9.33
N LYS A 203 36.44 -5.08 -8.60
CA LYS A 203 37.14 -3.88 -9.06
C LYS A 203 38.51 -4.33 -9.60
N PRO A 204 38.87 -4.00 -10.86
CA PRO A 204 40.19 -4.36 -11.37
C PRO A 204 41.25 -3.78 -10.42
N PRO A 205 42.35 -4.51 -10.18
CA PRO A 205 43.38 -4.08 -9.23
C PRO A 205 43.81 -2.65 -9.55
N SER A 206 43.84 -1.81 -8.51
CA SER A 206 44.30 -0.42 -8.61
C SER A 206 45.76 -0.43 -9.09
N TYR A 207 46.01 0.04 -10.31
CA TYR A 207 47.36 0.32 -10.80
C TYR A 207 47.88 1.60 -10.14
N THR A 208 48.15 1.54 -8.85
CA THR A 208 48.84 2.60 -8.11
C THR A 208 49.98 1.98 -7.32
N GLU A 209 50.95 1.39 -8.05
CA GLU A 209 52.30 1.08 -7.55
C GLU A 209 53.17 0.58 -8.71
N HIS A 210 53.30 1.39 -9.76
CA HIS A 210 54.41 1.25 -10.70
C HIS A 210 55.20 2.55 -10.70
N THR A 211 56.26 2.57 -9.89
CA THR A 211 57.39 3.46 -10.13
C THR A 211 57.87 3.24 -11.57
N PRO A 212 57.90 4.28 -12.43
CA PRO A 212 58.48 4.13 -13.75
C PRO A 212 59.98 3.77 -13.61
N PRO A 213 60.53 2.85 -14.42
CA PRO A 213 61.94 2.50 -14.35
C PRO A 213 62.81 3.71 -14.75
N PRO A 214 64.08 3.79 -14.30
CA PRO A 214 64.94 4.91 -14.58
C PRO A 214 65.27 4.98 -16.06
N TYR A 215 65.02 6.15 -16.68
CA TYR A 215 65.46 6.47 -18.03
C TYR A 215 66.99 6.37 -18.11
N THR A 216 67.50 5.31 -18.74
CA THR A 216 68.88 5.29 -19.24
C THR A 216 68.88 5.92 -20.62
N LYS A 217 69.58 7.05 -20.71
CA LYS A 217 69.86 7.82 -21.92
C LYS A 217 71.00 7.11 -22.67
N PRO A 218 70.88 6.91 -24.00
CA PRO A 218 72.06 7.00 -24.85
C PRO A 218 71.92 8.11 -25.90
N GLU A 219 73.02 8.84 -26.09
CA GLU A 219 73.19 9.93 -27.03
C GLU A 219 73.30 9.46 -28.49
N SER A 220 72.63 10.24 -29.35
CA SER A 220 73.02 10.70 -30.70
C SER A 220 73.34 9.69 -31.80
N LEU A 221 72.58 9.76 -32.90
CA LEU A 221 73.04 10.30 -34.21
C LEU A 221 71.84 10.35 -35.19
N LEU A 222 71.55 11.56 -35.71
CA LEU A 222 70.45 11.92 -36.64
C LEU A 222 70.69 11.35 -38.08
N PRO A 223 69.70 11.38 -39.01
CA PRO A 223 69.32 12.62 -39.71
C PRO A 223 67.81 12.92 -39.73
N ALA A 224 67.51 14.22 -39.79
CA ALA A 224 66.19 14.82 -39.85
C ALA A 224 65.34 14.32 -41.04
N ILE A 225 64.08 14.00 -40.77
CA ILE A 225 63.03 13.88 -41.78
C ILE A 225 62.16 15.12 -41.65
N ASP A 226 62.17 15.94 -42.68
CA ASP A 226 61.40 17.18 -42.78
C ASP A 226 59.89 16.94 -42.55
N PRO A 227 59.18 17.83 -41.82
CA PRO A 227 57.73 17.75 -41.73
C PRO A 227 57.11 18.28 -43.04
N PRO A 228 56.22 17.54 -43.73
CA PRO A 228 55.57 18.10 -44.91
C PRO A 228 54.55 19.14 -44.48
N ASP A 229 54.79 20.32 -45.03
CA ASP A 229 54.04 21.53 -44.93
C ASP A 229 52.53 21.38 -45.18
N THR A 230 51.84 22.30 -44.52
CA THR A 230 50.46 22.69 -44.66
C THR A 230 49.86 22.52 -46.07
N ARG A 231 48.89 21.61 -46.21
CA ARG A 231 47.90 21.67 -47.30
C ARG A 231 46.48 21.80 -46.75
N LYS A 232 46.02 23.04 -46.72
CA LYS A 232 44.60 23.39 -46.70
C LYS A 232 43.95 22.96 -48.03
N ARG A 233 43.09 21.94 -48.00
CA ARG A 233 41.85 21.74 -48.80
C ARG A 233 41.29 20.35 -48.46
N ALA A 234 40.00 20.10 -48.31
CA ALA A 234 38.84 20.85 -48.78
C ALA A 234 37.75 20.87 -47.70
N ARG A 235 36.98 21.96 -47.65
CA ARG A 235 35.68 21.97 -46.98
C ARG A 235 34.79 20.97 -47.71
N GLN A 236 34.40 19.88 -47.05
CA GLN A 236 33.22 19.14 -47.47
C GLN A 236 32.04 20.10 -47.34
N ASN A 237 31.42 20.42 -48.46
CA ASN A 237 30.13 21.08 -48.49
C ASN A 237 29.13 20.13 -47.82
N SER A 238 28.57 20.53 -46.68
CA SER A 238 27.23 20.11 -46.26
C SER A 238 26.26 20.50 -47.38
N ASP A 239 25.58 19.55 -48.00
CA ASP A 239 24.30 19.00 -47.53
C ASP A 239 23.14 19.98 -47.76
N GLY A 240 22.33 19.68 -48.79
CA GLY A 240 21.06 20.35 -49.07
C GLY A 240 19.89 19.36 -49.13
N GLU A 241 20.14 18.09 -49.47
CA GLU A 241 19.09 17.07 -49.60
C GLU A 241 18.86 16.28 -48.29
N SER A 242 19.89 16.02 -47.46
CA SER A 242 19.66 15.32 -46.17
C SER A 242 18.92 16.19 -45.17
N SER A 243 19.16 17.51 -45.19
CA SER A 243 18.50 18.47 -44.29
C SER A 243 16.99 18.56 -44.55
N ILE A 244 16.54 18.56 -45.81
CA ILE A 244 15.10 18.60 -46.16
C ILE A 244 14.41 17.28 -45.81
N SER A 245 15.05 16.13 -46.06
CA SER A 245 14.53 14.83 -45.66
C SER A 245 14.39 14.69 -44.14
N GLN A 246 15.38 15.16 -43.37
CA GLN A 246 15.32 15.17 -41.90
C GLN A 246 14.19 16.08 -41.38
N VAL A 247 13.99 17.25 -42.00
CA VAL A 247 12.87 18.16 -41.64
C VAL A 247 11.52 17.52 -41.96
N TRP A 248 11.41 16.78 -43.07
CA TRP A 248 10.16 16.09 -43.43
C TRP A 248 9.83 14.94 -42.48
N GLU A 249 10.82 14.14 -42.09
CA GLU A 249 10.65 13.09 -41.07
C GLU A 249 10.23 13.68 -39.72
N GLU A 250 10.82 14.81 -39.34
CA GLU A 250 10.50 15.49 -38.09
C GLU A 250 9.08 16.06 -38.09
N LEU A 251 8.61 16.61 -39.21
CA LEU A 251 7.21 17.05 -39.39
C LEU A 251 6.23 15.89 -39.29
N GLN A 252 6.53 14.75 -39.93
CA GLN A 252 5.72 13.53 -39.83
C GLN A 252 5.67 13.01 -38.40
N ARG A 253 6.80 13.04 -37.69
CA ARG A 253 6.88 12.67 -36.28
C ARG A 253 6.06 13.59 -35.39
N MET A 254 6.11 14.91 -35.65
CA MET A 254 5.34 15.90 -34.91
C MET A 254 3.83 15.74 -35.15
N GLN A 255 3.42 15.48 -36.39
CA GLN A 255 2.04 15.20 -36.75
C GLN A 255 1.52 13.94 -36.04
N LYS A 256 2.28 12.85 -36.01
CA LYS A 256 1.91 11.64 -35.25
C LYS A 256 1.77 11.91 -33.76
N ARG A 257 2.66 12.73 -33.18
CA ARG A 257 2.57 13.12 -31.76
C ARG A 257 1.34 13.99 -31.48
N MET A 258 0.98 14.89 -32.39
CA MET A 258 -0.21 15.72 -32.25
C MET A 258 -1.48 14.87 -32.24
N VAL A 259 -1.61 13.93 -33.17
CA VAL A 259 -2.75 12.99 -33.18
C VAL A 259 -2.79 12.15 -31.90
N ALA A 260 -1.64 11.65 -31.42
CA ALA A 260 -1.58 10.91 -30.17
C ALA A 260 -1.95 11.76 -28.93
N VAL A 261 -1.61 13.04 -28.93
CA VAL A 261 -2.01 13.98 -27.88
C VAL A 261 -3.52 14.19 -27.91
N ASP A 262 -4.12 14.38 -29.09
CA ASP A 262 -5.56 14.57 -29.24
C ASP A 262 -6.34 13.34 -28.78
N THR A 263 -5.87 12.13 -29.10
CA THR A 263 -6.48 10.89 -28.63
C THR A 263 -6.39 10.73 -27.11
N LEU A 264 -5.23 11.03 -26.52
CA LEU A 264 -5.07 10.98 -25.06
C LEU A 264 -5.91 12.05 -24.35
N GLN A 265 -6.05 13.24 -24.95
CA GLN A 265 -6.93 14.28 -24.41
C GLN A 265 -8.41 13.88 -24.47
N GLN A 266 -8.83 13.16 -25.51
CA GLN A 266 -10.17 12.60 -25.60
C GLN A 266 -10.39 11.55 -24.50
N GLU A 267 -9.46 10.61 -24.34
CA GLU A 267 -9.54 9.57 -23.30
C GLU A 267 -9.58 10.16 -21.88
N ILE A 268 -8.78 11.20 -21.61
CA ILE A 268 -8.83 11.92 -20.33
C ILE A 268 -10.20 12.57 -20.11
N ARG A 269 -10.83 13.12 -21.15
CA ARG A 269 -12.18 13.70 -21.05
C ARG A 269 -13.22 12.63 -20.76
N ASP A 270 -13.15 11.50 -21.45
CA ASP A 270 -14.08 10.38 -21.26
C ASP A 270 -13.92 9.75 -19.87
N LEU A 271 -12.68 9.55 -19.40
CA LEU A 271 -12.38 9.07 -18.06
C LEU A 271 -12.88 10.03 -16.98
N ARG A 272 -12.75 11.35 -17.18
CA ARG A 272 -13.29 12.35 -16.24
C ARG A 272 -14.82 12.29 -16.18
N ALA A 273 -15.50 12.19 -17.32
CA ALA A 273 -16.96 12.05 -17.37
C ALA A 273 -17.45 10.75 -16.70
N HIS A 274 -16.70 9.65 -16.86
CA HIS A 274 -17.01 8.41 -16.17
C HIS A 274 -16.79 8.52 -14.66
N ASN A 275 -15.72 9.21 -14.23
CA ASN A 275 -15.44 9.43 -12.81
C ASN A 275 -16.52 10.29 -12.13
N THR A 276 -16.99 11.35 -12.79
CA THR A 276 -18.09 12.17 -12.26
C THR A 276 -19.37 11.35 -12.13
N LYS A 277 -19.69 10.51 -13.11
CA LYS A 277 -20.85 9.62 -13.04
C LYS A 277 -20.74 8.62 -11.89
N LEU A 278 -19.58 8.00 -11.71
CA LEU A 278 -19.34 7.09 -10.59
C LEU A 278 -19.45 7.79 -9.23
N GLN A 279 -19.01 9.05 -9.13
CA GLN A 279 -19.19 9.84 -7.91
C GLN A 279 -20.66 10.14 -7.64
N GLU A 280 -21.44 10.49 -8.67
CA GLU A 280 -22.89 10.67 -8.55
C GLU A 280 -23.57 9.37 -8.08
N ASP A 281 -23.26 8.23 -8.71
CA ASP A 281 -23.81 6.93 -8.34
C ASP A 281 -23.44 6.55 -6.89
N LEU A 282 -22.20 6.80 -6.46
CA LEU A 282 -21.76 6.58 -5.08
C LEU A 282 -22.55 7.44 -4.09
N THR A 283 -22.74 8.74 -4.37
CA THR A 283 -23.51 9.62 -3.47
C THR A 283 -24.98 9.22 -3.41
N SER A 284 -25.57 8.77 -4.52
CA SER A 284 -26.93 8.25 -4.55
C SER A 284 -27.07 6.96 -3.73
N LEU A 285 -26.11 6.05 -3.86
CA LEU A 285 -26.10 4.79 -3.12
C LEU A 285 -25.89 5.02 -1.62
N GLN A 286 -24.98 5.92 -1.24
CA GLN A 286 -24.77 6.32 0.15
C GLN A 286 -26.04 6.89 0.79
N LYS A 287 -26.75 7.76 0.05
CA LYS A 287 -28.03 8.30 0.53
C LYS A 287 -29.06 7.19 0.73
N SER A 288 -29.21 6.29 -0.24
CA SER A 288 -30.13 5.16 -0.11
C SER A 288 -29.79 4.25 1.08
N HIS A 289 -28.51 4.02 1.36
CA HIS A 289 -28.08 3.27 2.54
C HIS A 289 -28.45 3.97 3.84
N GLN A 290 -28.26 5.29 3.91
CA GLN A 290 -28.64 6.08 5.08
C GLN A 290 -30.15 6.03 5.31
N ASP A 291 -30.95 6.22 4.25
CA ASP A 291 -32.42 6.15 4.34
C ASP A 291 -32.88 4.76 4.84
N LEU A 292 -32.26 3.68 4.34
CA LEU A 292 -32.51 2.30 4.80
C LEU A 292 -32.10 2.08 6.27
N GLU A 293 -30.98 2.64 6.71
CA GLU A 293 -30.54 2.54 8.11
C GLU A 293 -31.51 3.26 9.06
N GLU A 294 -32.01 4.43 8.65
CA GLU A 294 -33.03 5.18 9.39
C GLU A 294 -34.37 4.42 9.47
N GLU A 295 -34.78 3.77 8.38
CA GLU A 295 -35.97 2.90 8.36
C GLU A 295 -35.80 1.69 9.29
N VAL A 296 -34.66 1.00 9.23
CA VAL A 296 -34.38 -0.15 10.11
C VAL A 296 -34.35 0.27 11.59
N CYS A 297 -33.79 1.45 11.91
CA CYS A 297 -33.80 1.99 13.25
C CYS A 297 -35.23 2.25 13.74
N SER A 298 -36.05 2.88 12.89
CA SER A 298 -37.46 3.17 13.19
C SER A 298 -38.27 1.88 13.41
N LEU A 299 -38.08 0.86 12.57
CA LEU A 299 -38.74 -0.43 12.70
C LEU A 299 -38.31 -1.17 13.98
N ARG A 300 -37.03 -1.09 14.36
CA ARG A 300 -36.54 -1.70 15.62
C ARG A 300 -37.18 -1.05 16.84
N LEU A 301 -37.33 0.28 16.85
CA LEU A 301 -38.00 1.00 17.93
C LEU A 301 -39.48 0.60 18.01
N ALA A 302 -40.21 0.65 16.89
CA ALA A 302 -41.61 0.27 16.86
C ALA A 302 -41.84 -1.19 17.29
N ASN A 303 -40.92 -2.09 16.95
CA ASN A 303 -41.00 -3.49 17.36
C ASN A 303 -40.67 -3.70 18.85
N ALA A 304 -39.80 -2.88 19.43
CA ALA A 304 -39.55 -2.88 20.87
C ALA A 304 -40.78 -2.38 21.65
N ASP A 305 -41.38 -1.26 21.22
CA ASP A 305 -42.61 -0.72 21.82
C ASP A 305 -43.76 -1.74 21.76
N LYS A 306 -43.88 -2.47 20.65
CA LYS A 306 -44.87 -3.52 20.48
C LYS A 306 -44.61 -4.71 21.42
N ALA A 307 -43.36 -5.13 21.59
CA ALA A 307 -43.01 -6.20 22.51
C ALA A 307 -43.32 -5.82 23.96
N ASP A 308 -43.05 -4.57 24.36
CA ASP A 308 -43.39 -4.06 25.69
C ASP A 308 -44.91 -4.05 25.93
N LEU A 309 -45.70 -3.67 24.92
CA LEU A 309 -47.17 -3.75 25.00
C LEU A 309 -47.67 -5.20 25.15
N GLU A 310 -47.13 -6.12 24.36
CA GLU A 310 -47.48 -7.55 24.45
C GLU A 310 -47.10 -8.15 25.82
N ASP A 311 -45.98 -7.72 26.41
CA ASP A 311 -45.56 -8.14 27.75
C ASP A 311 -46.49 -7.59 28.85
N VAL A 312 -46.96 -6.34 28.73
CA VAL A 312 -47.96 -5.75 29.65
C VAL A 312 -49.27 -6.54 29.58
N ASP A 313 -49.79 -6.80 28.37
CA ASP A 313 -51.01 -7.59 28.17
C ASP A 313 -50.85 -9.01 28.75
N ARG A 314 -49.67 -9.60 28.59
CA ARG A 314 -49.35 -10.92 29.13
C ARG A 314 -49.36 -10.94 30.66
N ILE A 315 -48.83 -9.91 31.31
CA ILE A 315 -48.86 -9.78 32.78
C ILE A 315 -50.31 -9.71 33.27
N GLU A 316 -51.15 -8.89 32.64
CA GLU A 316 -52.56 -8.77 33.01
C GLU A 316 -53.30 -10.11 32.86
N MET A 317 -53.04 -10.85 31.77
CA MET A 317 -53.62 -12.19 31.59
C MET A 317 -53.15 -13.17 32.67
N LEU A 318 -51.87 -13.15 33.06
CA LEU A 318 -51.34 -14.01 34.11
C LEU A 318 -51.96 -13.69 35.48
N ASP A 319 -52.15 -12.41 35.80
CA ASP A 319 -52.83 -11.98 37.04
C ASP A 319 -54.28 -12.46 37.07
N ASN A 320 -54.99 -12.34 35.93
CA ASN A 320 -56.35 -12.85 35.79
C ASN A 320 -56.42 -14.37 35.97
N ILE A 321 -55.47 -15.12 35.39
CA ILE A 321 -55.36 -16.57 35.57
C ILE A 321 -55.09 -16.91 37.04
N ALA A 322 -54.19 -16.20 37.72
CA ALA A 322 -53.90 -16.42 39.13
C ALA A 322 -55.14 -16.17 40.00
N ALA A 323 -55.88 -15.09 39.74
CA ALA A 323 -57.12 -14.77 40.43
C ALA A 323 -58.21 -15.84 40.20
N LEU A 324 -58.36 -16.32 38.96
CA LEU A 324 -59.27 -17.41 38.63
C LEU A 324 -58.85 -18.72 39.29
N THR A 325 -57.56 -19.04 39.32
CA THR A 325 -57.02 -20.24 39.98
C THR A 325 -57.34 -20.22 41.46
N SER A 326 -57.14 -19.08 42.14
CA SER A 326 -57.50 -18.94 43.55
C SER A 326 -59.00 -19.11 43.80
N LYS A 327 -59.87 -18.66 42.88
CA LYS A 327 -61.31 -18.88 42.98
C LYS A 327 -61.69 -20.35 42.78
N VAL A 328 -61.04 -21.04 41.84
CA VAL A 328 -61.24 -22.48 41.62
C VAL A 328 -60.80 -23.27 42.86
N ASP A 329 -59.62 -22.99 43.41
CA ASP A 329 -59.13 -23.62 44.64
C ASP A 329 -60.06 -23.41 45.84
N TYR A 330 -60.73 -22.26 45.91
CA TYR A 330 -61.73 -21.98 46.95
C TYR A 330 -62.99 -22.84 46.75
N LEU A 331 -63.45 -22.99 45.51
CA LEU A 331 -64.62 -23.82 45.19
C LEU A 331 -64.34 -25.31 45.40
N ASP A 332 -63.16 -25.80 45.02
CA ASP A 332 -62.78 -27.20 45.24
C ASP A 332 -62.63 -27.50 46.74
N ARG A 333 -62.00 -26.59 47.51
CA ARG A 333 -61.97 -26.74 48.97
C ARG A 333 -63.35 -26.67 49.63
N GLY A 334 -64.25 -25.82 49.13
CA GLY A 334 -65.63 -25.72 49.64
C GLY A 334 -66.52 -26.93 49.30
N LYS A 335 -66.17 -27.72 48.27
CA LYS A 335 -66.82 -29.01 47.97
C LYS A 335 -66.40 -30.12 48.92
N ASP A 336 -65.16 -30.06 49.41
CA ASP A 336 -64.58 -31.07 50.32
C ASP A 336 -64.64 -30.65 51.80
N ASP A 337 -65.23 -29.49 52.11
CA ASP A 337 -65.42 -29.01 53.49
C ASP A 337 -66.72 -29.57 54.07
N ASP A 338 -66.62 -30.74 54.71
CA ASP A 338 -67.72 -31.42 55.42
C ASP A 338 -68.42 -30.50 56.45
N ALA A 339 -67.69 -29.54 57.04
CA ALA A 339 -68.24 -28.58 58.00
C ALA A 339 -69.07 -27.47 57.33
N PHE A 340 -68.80 -27.16 56.05
CA PHE A 340 -69.64 -26.30 55.22
C PHE A 340 -70.90 -27.04 54.76
N ILE A 341 -70.75 -28.30 54.33
CA ILE A 341 -71.87 -29.18 53.95
C ILE A 341 -72.81 -29.38 55.15
N GLU A 342 -72.29 -29.67 56.34
CA GLU A 342 -73.10 -29.78 57.57
C GLU A 342 -73.84 -28.49 57.89
N ARG A 343 -73.18 -27.32 57.78
CA ARG A 343 -73.82 -26.02 58.04
C ARG A 343 -74.97 -25.74 57.07
N VAL A 344 -74.78 -26.02 55.79
CA VAL A 344 -75.82 -25.86 54.77
C VAL A 344 -76.96 -26.86 54.99
N LEU A 345 -76.67 -28.11 55.35
CA LEU A 345 -77.68 -29.10 55.70
C LEU A 345 -78.47 -28.72 56.95
N LEU A 346 -77.82 -28.13 57.95
CA LEU A 346 -78.46 -27.62 59.17
C LEU A 346 -79.38 -26.43 58.87
N GLU A 347 -78.94 -25.49 58.03
CA GLU A 347 -79.73 -24.34 57.56
C GLU A 347 -80.97 -24.80 56.75
N ILE A 348 -80.80 -25.77 55.85
CA ILE A 348 -81.91 -26.36 55.07
C ILE A 348 -82.88 -27.09 55.99
N ARG A 349 -82.39 -27.88 56.96
CA ARG A 349 -83.23 -28.56 57.96
C ARG A 349 -83.99 -27.58 58.83
N LEU A 350 -83.36 -26.46 59.24
CA LEU A 350 -84.01 -25.40 60.01
C LEU A 350 -85.12 -24.72 59.20
N ARG A 351 -84.90 -24.46 57.91
CA ARG A 351 -85.95 -23.87 57.04
C ARG A 351 -87.08 -24.84 56.70
N LEU A 352 -86.79 -26.14 56.60
CA LEU A 352 -87.81 -27.18 56.41
C LEU A 352 -88.60 -27.48 57.69
N ALA A 353 -88.01 -27.26 58.87
CA ALA A 353 -88.68 -27.45 60.16
C ALA A 353 -89.45 -26.19 60.64
N GLY A 354 -89.21 -25.04 60.01
CA GLY A 354 -89.89 -23.77 60.29
C GLY A 354 -90.99 -23.39 59.29
N GLY A 355 -91.46 -24.33 58.47
CA GLY A 355 -92.58 -24.17 57.54
C GLY A 355 -93.86 -24.83 58.04
#